data_AF-A0A2E2EDD7-F1
#
_entry.id   AF-A0A2E2EDD7-F1
#
_cell.length_a   1.000
_cell.length_b   1.000
_cell.length_c   1.000
_cell.angle_alpha   90.00
_cell.angle_beta   90.00
_cell.angle_gamma   90.00
#
_symmetry.space_group_name_H-M   'P 1'
#
loop_
_entity.id
_entity.type
_entity.pdbx_description
1 polymer ?
#
loop_
_entity_poly.entity_id
_entity_poly.type
_entity_poly.pdbx_seq_one_letter_code
_entity_poly.pdbx_strand_id
1 'polypeptide(L)'
;MTTFFFLSHKMIIRVCLIYFLLLWLGIFILEASILFFLFIGIISLFRRKNFDLRNKRAIAQTILYSPVFGKCHSVKTLEDSQRVVLNVGFIDLYGLYASGTGEFVEVRHEENEGCHMKLKAKSNDSVQFSFISRFSFFPAQVFLRAGDKVKLGANIGYLPFGGKVVIDLPLNAKILLKPKDKVKAFSSLLASFNNEEL
;
A
#
# COMPACT_ATOMS: atom_id res chain seq x y z
N MET A 1 7.99 18.04 0.52
CA MET A 1 8.68 18.11 1.83
C MET A 1 7.70 17.62 2.89
N THR A 2 7.85 16.37 3.34
CA THR A 2 7.27 15.81 4.58
C THR A 2 7.98 14.49 4.83
N THR A 3 9.24 14.59 5.26
CA THR A 3 10.06 13.50 5.81
C THR A 3 9.53 13.12 7.19
N PHE A 4 8.32 12.58 7.26
CA PHE A 4 7.83 12.01 8.51
C PHE A 4 8.49 10.65 8.77
N PHE A 5 9.45 10.73 9.70
CA PHE A 5 9.94 9.69 10.60
C PHE A 5 10.51 8.40 10.00
N PHE A 6 11.75 8.50 9.51
CA PHE A 6 12.72 7.42 9.64
C PHE A 6 13.34 7.50 11.04
N LEU A 7 12.78 6.80 12.03
CA LEU A 7 13.51 6.60 13.28
C LEU A 7 14.60 5.55 13.01
N SER A 8 15.80 6.03 12.66
CA SER A 8 16.98 5.20 12.49
C SER A 8 17.15 4.28 13.70
N HIS A 9 17.63 3.05 13.49
CA HIS A 9 17.85 2.11 14.60
C HIS A 9 18.69 2.75 15.73
N LYS A 10 19.64 3.62 15.36
CA LYS A 10 20.45 4.41 16.29
C LYS A 10 19.64 5.42 17.12
N MET A 11 18.60 6.02 16.56
CA MET A 11 17.67 6.93 17.26
C MET A 11 16.77 6.17 18.24
N ILE A 12 16.28 4.98 17.86
CA ILE A 12 15.49 4.13 18.76
C ILE A 12 16.32 3.76 20.00
N ILE A 13 17.57 3.33 19.82
CA ILE A 13 18.47 3.01 20.93
C ILE A 13 18.68 4.21 21.86
N ARG A 14 18.85 5.41 21.30
CA ARG A 14 19.01 6.65 22.09
C ARG A 14 17.75 6.99 22.91
N VAL A 15 16.56 6.86 22.31
CA VAL A 15 15.29 7.10 23.03
C VAL A 15 15.09 6.06 24.14
N CYS A 16 15.39 4.79 23.88
CA CYS A 16 15.35 3.75 24.92
C CYS A 16 16.34 4.03 26.06
N LEU A 17 17.54 4.53 25.77
CA LEU A 17 18.55 4.91 26.78
C LEU A 17 18.09 6.09 27.65
N ILE A 18 17.52 7.13 27.04
CA ILE A 18 16.98 8.29 27.76
C ILE A 18 15.83 7.85 28.67
N TYR A 19 14.93 7.01 28.14
CA TYR A 19 13.82 6.45 28.91
C TYR A 19 14.31 5.60 30.09
N PHE A 20 15.32 4.75 29.88
CA PHE A 20 15.95 3.95 30.94
C PHE A 20 16.59 4.84 32.03
N LEU A 21 17.22 5.94 31.64
CA LEU A 21 17.83 6.89 32.57
C LEU A 21 16.78 7.66 33.39
N LEU A 22 15.65 8.02 32.78
CA LEU A 22 14.51 8.64 33.47
C LEU A 22 13.84 7.69 34.47
N LEU A 23 13.71 6.41 34.12
CA LEU A 23 13.23 5.37 35.05
C LEU A 23 14.17 5.19 36.26
N TRP A 24 15.48 5.27 36.04
CA TRP A 24 16.48 5.15 37.10
C TRP A 24 16.42 6.28 38.12
N LEU A 25 15.99 7.48 37.71
CA LEU A 25 15.77 8.65 38.58
C LEU A 25 14.51 8.55 39.46
N GLY A 26 13.70 7.48 39.34
CA GLY A 26 12.60 7.16 40.25
C GLY A 26 11.35 8.04 40.12
N ILE A 27 11.33 8.95 39.15
CA ILE A 27 10.26 9.92 38.92
C ILE A 27 9.20 9.29 37.99
N PHE A 28 7.95 9.17 38.44
CA PHE A 28 6.77 8.75 37.64
C PHE A 28 6.89 7.40 36.90
N ILE A 29 7.39 6.35 37.56
CA ILE A 29 7.66 5.03 36.94
C ILE A 29 6.44 4.44 36.21
N LEU A 30 5.24 4.53 36.80
CA LEU A 30 4.05 3.85 36.26
C LEU A 30 3.45 4.60 35.06
N GLU A 31 3.31 5.92 35.17
CA GLU A 31 2.81 6.79 34.09
C GLU A 31 3.78 6.83 32.89
N ALA A 32 5.08 6.94 33.17
CA ALA A 32 6.12 6.92 32.13
C ALA A 32 6.15 5.58 31.38
N SER A 33 5.92 4.46 32.07
CA SER A 33 5.84 3.13 31.46
C SER A 33 4.68 3.00 30.47
N ILE A 34 3.49 3.46 30.85
CA ILE A 34 2.32 3.43 29.96
C ILE A 34 2.59 4.26 28.70
N LEU A 35 3.11 5.47 28.85
CA LEU A 35 3.44 6.35 27.71
C LEU A 35 4.52 5.74 26.80
N PHE A 36 5.52 5.07 27.36
CA PHE A 36 6.59 4.42 26.59
C PHE A 36 6.08 3.23 25.77
N PHE A 37 5.25 2.36 26.35
CA PHE A 37 4.64 1.25 25.60
C PHE A 37 3.69 1.77 24.51
N LEU A 38 2.94 2.83 24.79
CA LEU A 38 2.08 3.48 23.81
C LEU A 38 2.90 4.08 22.66
N PHE A 39 4.01 4.75 22.98
CA PHE A 39 4.94 5.31 21.99
C PHE A 39 5.59 4.22 21.11
N ILE A 40 6.05 3.10 21.71
CA ILE A 40 6.55 1.95 20.95
C ILE A 40 5.45 1.37 20.06
N GLY A 41 4.23 1.24 20.59
CA GLY A 41 3.06 0.77 19.83
C GLY A 41 2.80 1.63 18.59
N ILE A 42 2.80 2.95 18.76
CA ILE A 42 2.66 3.91 17.65
C ILE A 42 3.81 3.75 16.65
N ILE A 43 5.07 3.73 17.07
CA ILE A 43 6.20 3.56 16.15
C ILE A 43 6.11 2.23 15.39
N SER A 44 5.72 1.16 16.07
CA SER A 44 5.56 -0.15 15.45
C SER A 44 4.46 -0.14 14.37
N LEU A 45 3.33 0.51 14.65
CA LEU A 45 2.22 0.69 13.70
C LEU A 45 2.64 1.52 12.46
N PHE A 46 3.48 2.53 12.64
CA PHE A 46 3.93 3.42 11.56
C PHE A 46 5.28 3.01 10.93
N ARG A 47 5.79 1.81 11.21
CA ARG A 47 7.11 1.37 10.71
C ARG A 47 7.11 1.19 9.20
N ARG A 48 7.65 2.18 8.48
CA ARG A 48 7.87 2.12 7.03
C ARG A 48 9.00 1.13 6.70
N LYS A 49 8.69 0.09 5.92
CA LYS A 49 9.69 -0.87 5.43
C LYS A 49 10.34 -0.33 4.16
N ASN A 50 11.67 -0.32 4.09
CA ASN A 50 12.42 0.01 2.88
C ASN A 50 12.37 -1.16 1.90
N PHE A 51 12.17 -0.86 0.62
CA PHE A 51 12.17 -1.85 -0.46
C PHE A 51 13.15 -1.41 -1.53
N ASP A 52 13.99 -2.34 -1.99
CA ASP A 52 14.85 -2.10 -3.13
C ASP A 52 14.04 -2.23 -4.43
N LEU A 53 13.93 -1.11 -5.15
CA LEU A 53 13.18 -0.97 -6.40
C LEU A 53 14.10 -0.89 -7.62
N ARG A 54 15.43 -0.99 -7.47
CA ARG A 54 16.39 -0.71 -8.56
C ARG A 54 16.24 -1.68 -9.73
N ASN A 55 15.99 -2.96 -9.48
CA ASN A 55 15.94 -3.99 -10.54
C ASN A 55 14.55 -4.16 -11.20
N LYS A 56 13.49 -3.55 -10.68
CA LYS A 56 12.11 -3.79 -11.16
C LYS A 56 11.59 -2.77 -12.16
N ARG A 57 12.37 -1.73 -12.46
CA ARG A 57 11.94 -0.61 -13.32
C ARG A 57 11.90 -0.97 -14.80
N ALA A 58 12.75 -1.90 -15.26
CA ALA A 58 12.83 -2.28 -16.67
C ALA A 58 11.65 -3.13 -17.16
N ILE A 59 10.99 -3.87 -16.24
CA ILE A 59 9.93 -4.85 -16.55
C ILE A 59 8.52 -4.26 -16.30
N ALA A 60 8.45 -3.03 -15.75
CA ALA A 60 7.22 -2.42 -15.25
C ALA A 60 6.19 -2.01 -16.33
N GLN A 61 6.50 -2.20 -17.61
CA GLN A 61 5.62 -1.80 -18.72
C GLN A 61 4.60 -2.88 -19.09
N THR A 62 4.93 -4.16 -18.88
CA THR A 62 4.07 -5.29 -19.22
C THR A 62 3.53 -6.02 -18.01
N ILE A 63 4.09 -5.77 -16.82
CA ILE A 63 3.68 -6.44 -15.59
C ILE A 63 3.14 -5.45 -14.57
N LEU A 64 1.96 -5.77 -14.04
CA LEU A 64 1.34 -5.09 -12.94
C LEU A 64 1.72 -5.77 -11.62
N TYR A 65 2.12 -4.99 -10.63
CA TYR A 65 2.48 -5.48 -9.30
C TYR A 65 1.35 -5.24 -8.29
N SER A 66 1.37 -5.99 -7.18
CA SER A 66 0.43 -5.74 -6.09
C SER A 66 0.58 -4.32 -5.53
N PRO A 67 -0.51 -3.55 -5.38
CA PRO A 67 -0.48 -2.22 -4.77
C PRO A 67 -0.36 -2.28 -3.23
N VAL A 68 -0.69 -3.43 -2.62
CA VAL A 68 -0.82 -3.59 -1.17
C VAL A 68 -0.17 -4.88 -0.64
N PHE A 69 0.05 -4.90 0.68
CA PHE A 69 0.39 -6.12 1.42
C PHE A 69 -0.90 -6.79 1.88
N GLY A 70 -0.98 -8.10 1.74
CA GLY A 70 -2.17 -8.84 2.17
C GLY A 70 -2.28 -10.21 1.55
N LYS A 71 -3.51 -10.62 1.27
CA LYS A 71 -3.83 -11.90 0.65
C LYS A 71 -4.79 -11.72 -0.52
N CYS A 72 -4.57 -12.44 -1.61
CA CYS A 72 -5.55 -12.56 -2.68
C CYS A 72 -6.77 -13.33 -2.15
N HIS A 73 -7.93 -12.68 -2.10
CA HIS A 73 -9.15 -13.29 -1.63
C HIS A 73 -9.86 -14.05 -2.74
N SER A 74 -10.04 -13.41 -3.90
CA SER A 74 -10.72 -14.00 -5.04
C SER A 74 -10.24 -13.38 -6.35
N VAL A 75 -10.38 -14.18 -7.40
CA VAL A 75 -10.20 -13.77 -8.80
C VAL A 75 -11.48 -14.18 -9.52
N LYS A 76 -12.14 -13.23 -10.18
CA LYS A 76 -13.39 -13.45 -10.90
C LYS A 76 -13.27 -12.84 -12.30
N THR A 77 -13.71 -13.59 -13.30
CA THR A 77 -13.89 -13.07 -14.66
C THR A 77 -15.32 -12.56 -14.77
N LEU A 78 -15.49 -11.29 -15.11
CA LEU A 78 -16.76 -10.65 -15.48
C LEU A 78 -16.85 -10.58 -17.01
N GLU A 79 -18.00 -10.17 -17.55
CA GLU A 79 -18.24 -10.09 -19.00
C GLU A 79 -17.23 -9.19 -19.71
N ASP A 80 -16.91 -8.02 -19.14
CA ASP A 80 -16.03 -7.02 -19.76
C ASP A 80 -14.65 -6.86 -19.08
N SER A 81 -14.44 -7.51 -17.93
CA SER A 81 -13.23 -7.29 -17.12
C SER A 81 -12.90 -8.48 -16.22
N GLN A 82 -11.68 -8.52 -15.72
CA GLN A 82 -11.25 -9.47 -14.69
C GLN A 82 -11.04 -8.73 -13.37
N ARG A 83 -11.70 -9.20 -12.31
CA ARG A 83 -11.67 -8.60 -10.98
C ARG A 83 -10.82 -9.41 -10.02
N VAL A 84 -9.80 -8.78 -9.46
CA VAL A 84 -8.97 -9.31 -8.38
C VAL A 84 -9.30 -8.59 -7.08
N VAL A 85 -9.63 -9.35 -6.04
CA VAL A 85 -9.90 -8.80 -4.70
C VAL A 85 -8.76 -9.17 -3.77
N LEU A 86 -8.06 -8.16 -3.26
CA LEU A 86 -7.02 -8.30 -2.24
C LEU A 86 -7.59 -7.89 -0.88
N ASN A 87 -7.32 -8.68 0.15
CA ASN A 87 -7.66 -8.36 1.53
C ASN A 87 -6.39 -7.94 2.28
N VAL A 88 -6.41 -6.73 2.84
CA VAL A 88 -5.33 -6.18 3.66
C VAL A 88 -5.66 -6.46 5.13
N GLY A 89 -4.78 -7.20 5.80
CA GLY A 89 -4.93 -7.55 7.20
C GLY A 89 -4.74 -6.35 8.12
N PHE A 90 -5.21 -6.50 9.37
CA PHE A 90 -5.08 -5.46 10.38
C PHE A 90 -3.63 -5.22 10.81
N ILE A 91 -2.75 -6.21 10.68
CA ILE A 91 -1.33 -6.12 11.09
C ILE A 91 -0.42 -5.95 9.85
N ASP A 92 -1.01 -5.94 8.66
CA ASP A 92 -0.25 -5.72 7.43
C ASP A 92 0.14 -4.25 7.30
N LEU A 93 1.14 -3.98 6.46
CA LEU A 93 1.56 -2.61 6.17
C LEU A 93 0.45 -1.87 5.42
N TYR A 94 -0.03 -0.78 6.00
CA TYR A 94 -1.17 0.02 5.48
C TYR A 94 -0.85 0.88 4.26
N GLY A 95 0.39 0.88 3.75
CA GLY A 95 0.73 1.73 2.61
C GLY A 95 0.06 1.26 1.32
N LEU A 96 -0.47 2.22 0.56
CA LEU A 96 -0.91 2.03 -0.82
C LEU A 96 0.20 2.48 -1.76
N TYR A 97 0.43 1.72 -2.81
CA TYR A 97 1.51 2.01 -3.72
C TYR A 97 1.14 1.75 -5.17
N ALA A 98 1.80 2.47 -6.07
CA ALA A 98 1.57 2.37 -7.49
C ALA A 98 1.97 0.97 -7.99
N SER A 99 0.99 0.26 -8.56
CA SER A 99 1.15 -1.07 -9.17
C SER A 99 1.96 -1.08 -10.47
N GLY A 100 2.09 0.07 -11.13
CA GLY A 100 2.77 0.22 -12.41
C GLY A 100 3.25 1.65 -12.61
N THR A 101 3.86 1.91 -13.77
CA THR A 101 4.24 3.27 -14.18
C THR A 101 3.20 3.80 -15.16
N GLY A 102 2.65 4.97 -14.89
CA GLY A 102 1.55 5.53 -15.68
C GLY A 102 1.05 6.86 -15.14
N GLU A 103 -0.13 7.23 -15.58
CA GLU A 103 -0.82 8.46 -15.19
C GLU A 103 -2.21 8.12 -14.64
N PHE A 104 -2.58 8.72 -13.50
CA PHE A 104 -3.94 8.56 -12.99
C PHE A 104 -4.88 9.48 -13.75
N VAL A 105 -5.81 8.91 -14.50
CA VAL A 105 -6.78 9.67 -15.30
C VAL A 105 -7.92 10.16 -14.42
N GLU A 106 -8.28 9.37 -13.42
CA GLU A 106 -9.43 9.62 -12.58
C GLU A 106 -9.14 9.21 -11.14
N VAL A 107 -9.52 10.07 -10.21
CA VAL A 107 -9.47 9.84 -8.77
C VAL A 107 -10.77 10.36 -8.19
N ARG A 108 -11.62 9.47 -7.68
CA ARG A 108 -12.87 9.80 -6.99
C ARG A 108 -12.74 9.41 -5.53
N HIS A 109 -13.06 10.34 -4.66
CA HIS A 109 -13.15 10.09 -3.22
C HIS A 109 -14.63 9.93 -2.85
N GLU A 110 -14.96 8.83 -2.21
CA GLU A 110 -16.28 8.64 -1.62
C GLU A 110 -16.17 8.81 -0.11
N GLU A 111 -17.00 9.68 0.45
CA GLU A 111 -16.84 10.18 1.83
C GLU A 111 -16.86 9.06 2.90
N ASN A 112 -17.40 7.88 2.60
CA ASN A 112 -17.59 6.80 3.59
C ASN A 112 -17.17 5.39 3.15
N GLU A 113 -16.91 5.17 1.86
CA GLU A 113 -16.71 3.81 1.33
C GLU A 113 -15.28 3.59 0.82
N GLY A 114 -14.61 4.62 0.34
CA GLY A 114 -13.26 4.47 -0.18
C GLY A 114 -12.79 5.49 -1.20
N CYS A 115 -11.80 5.07 -1.99
CA CYS A 115 -11.29 5.83 -3.11
C CYS A 115 -11.26 4.95 -4.36
N HIS A 116 -11.80 5.46 -5.46
CA HIS A 116 -11.75 4.84 -6.78
C HIS A 116 -10.74 5.57 -7.65
N MET A 117 -9.85 4.83 -8.29
CA MET A 117 -8.82 5.41 -9.14
C MET A 117 -8.70 4.63 -10.44
N LYS A 118 -8.43 5.35 -11.53
CA LYS A 118 -8.13 4.75 -12.83
C LYS A 118 -6.71 5.11 -13.24
N LEU A 119 -5.84 4.10 -13.28
CA LEU A 119 -4.48 4.23 -13.78
C LEU A 119 -4.47 3.90 -15.27
N LYS A 120 -3.99 4.83 -16.08
CA LYS A 120 -3.67 4.56 -17.48
C LYS A 120 -2.19 4.20 -17.57
N ALA A 121 -1.92 2.97 -17.96
CA ALA A 121 -0.56 2.51 -18.23
C ALA A 121 -0.03 3.15 -19.52
N LYS A 122 1.29 3.12 -19.70
CA LYS A 122 1.91 3.59 -20.95
C LYS A 122 1.45 2.78 -22.17
N SER A 123 1.01 1.53 -21.99
CA SER A 123 0.46 0.66 -23.03
C SER A 123 -0.97 1.04 -23.47
N ASN A 124 -1.50 2.18 -23.01
CA ASN A 124 -2.87 2.64 -23.26
C ASN A 124 -3.97 1.82 -22.54
N ASP A 125 -3.64 0.67 -21.95
CA ASP A 125 -4.54 -0.08 -21.07
C ASP A 125 -4.87 0.72 -19.80
N SER A 126 -6.12 0.65 -19.37
CA SER A 126 -6.57 1.26 -18.12
C SER A 126 -6.91 0.21 -17.07
N VAL A 127 -6.35 0.37 -15.88
CA VAL A 127 -6.62 -0.47 -14.72
C VAL A 127 -7.35 0.37 -13.67
N GLN A 128 -8.45 -0.15 -13.15
CA GLN A 128 -9.22 0.52 -12.11
C GLN A 128 -8.93 -0.11 -10.74
N PHE A 129 -8.73 0.74 -9.75
CA PHE A 129 -8.47 0.39 -8.37
C PHE A 129 -9.58 0.97 -7.50
N SER A 130 -10.11 0.17 -6.57
CA SER A 130 -11.05 0.63 -5.56
C SER A 130 -10.53 0.23 -4.19
N PHE A 131 -10.26 1.21 -3.33
CA PHE A 131 -9.74 1.01 -1.98
C PHE A 131 -10.87 1.17 -0.98
N ILE A 132 -11.35 0.04 -0.46
CA ILE A 132 -12.49 -0.01 0.45
C ILE A 132 -11.96 -0.20 1.87
N SER A 133 -12.31 0.74 2.74
CA SER A 133 -11.84 0.75 4.13
C SER A 133 -12.61 -0.25 4.97
N ARG A 134 -11.96 -0.87 5.95
CA ARG A 134 -12.68 -1.76 6.89
C ARG A 134 -13.59 -0.99 7.84
N PHE A 135 -13.18 0.22 8.24
CA PHE A 135 -13.90 1.06 9.19
C PHE A 135 -14.14 2.43 8.55
N SER A 136 -15.38 2.90 8.55
CA SER A 136 -15.75 4.19 7.94
C SER A 136 -15.06 5.40 8.58
N PHE A 137 -14.72 5.32 9.88
CA PHE A 137 -13.96 6.36 10.58
C PHE A 137 -12.51 6.51 10.10
N PHE A 138 -11.97 5.51 9.40
CA PHE A 138 -10.60 5.49 8.93
C PHE A 138 -10.57 5.26 7.42
N PRO A 139 -11.02 6.25 6.62
CA PRO A 139 -11.12 6.11 5.19
C PRO A 139 -9.73 5.98 4.55
N ALA A 140 -9.71 5.36 3.37
CA ALA A 140 -8.52 5.26 2.53
C ALA A 140 -8.10 6.67 2.12
N GLN A 141 -6.83 7.00 2.37
CA GLN A 141 -6.28 8.29 1.99
C GLN A 141 -5.34 8.13 0.82
N VAL A 142 -5.66 8.81 -0.27
CA VAL A 142 -4.84 8.85 -1.49
C VAL A 142 -4.32 10.28 -1.65
N PHE A 143 -3.04 10.41 -1.99
CA PHE A 143 -2.36 11.71 -2.12
C PHE A 143 -2.33 12.24 -3.55
N LEU A 144 -2.77 11.43 -4.51
CA LEU A 144 -2.68 11.72 -5.92
C LEU A 144 -3.93 12.43 -6.43
N ARG A 145 -3.74 13.22 -7.48
CA ARG A 145 -4.79 13.88 -8.25
C ARG A 145 -4.86 13.30 -9.65
N ALA A 146 -5.98 13.52 -10.33
CA ALA A 146 -6.07 13.24 -11.75
C ALA A 146 -5.01 14.05 -12.52
N GLY A 147 -4.33 13.41 -13.46
CA GLY A 147 -3.17 13.93 -14.20
C GLY A 147 -1.81 13.64 -13.57
N ASP A 148 -1.76 13.12 -12.33
CA ASP A 148 -0.48 12.83 -11.68
C ASP A 148 0.21 11.61 -12.30
N LYS A 149 1.49 11.80 -12.64
CA LYS A 149 2.36 10.74 -13.16
C LYS A 149 3.05 10.01 -12.01
N VAL A 150 2.94 8.69 -12.01
CA VAL A 150 3.54 7.85 -10.98
C VAL A 150 4.52 6.84 -11.54
N LYS A 151 5.50 6.50 -10.71
CA LYS A 151 6.45 5.41 -10.96
C LYS A 151 6.05 4.20 -10.14
N LEU A 152 6.35 3.01 -10.66
CA LEU A 152 6.18 1.76 -9.93
C LEU A 152 6.77 1.84 -8.51
N GLY A 153 5.97 1.44 -7.51
CA GLY A 153 6.38 1.40 -6.11
C GLY A 153 6.41 2.78 -5.42
N ALA A 154 5.98 3.85 -6.09
CA ALA A 154 5.70 5.11 -5.42
C ALA A 154 4.58 4.90 -4.38
N ASN A 155 4.73 5.50 -3.20
CA ASN A 155 3.65 5.53 -2.21
C ASN A 155 2.61 6.54 -2.70
N ILE A 156 1.37 6.08 -2.83
CA ILE A 156 0.25 6.87 -3.36
C ILE A 156 -0.80 7.19 -2.28
N GLY A 157 -0.62 6.65 -1.08
CA GLY A 157 -1.61 6.74 -0.03
C GLY A 157 -1.46 5.70 1.07
N TYR A 158 -2.50 5.57 1.88
CA TYR A 158 -2.59 4.60 2.95
C TYR A 158 -4.04 4.13 3.19
N LEU A 159 -4.17 2.89 3.66
CA LEU A 159 -5.41 2.22 4.00
C LEU A 159 -5.32 1.78 5.48
N PRO A 160 -5.69 2.66 6.42
CA PRO A 160 -5.51 2.42 7.85
C PRO A 160 -6.32 1.21 8.30
N PHE A 161 -5.73 0.36 9.15
CA PHE A 161 -6.36 -0.86 9.68
C PHE A 161 -6.75 -1.90 8.61
N GLY A 162 -6.24 -1.73 7.39
CA GLY A 162 -6.52 -2.60 6.26
C GLY A 162 -7.94 -2.42 5.70
N GLY A 163 -8.39 -3.43 4.97
CA GLY A 163 -9.61 -3.33 4.15
C GLY A 163 -9.53 -4.21 2.93
N LYS A 164 -10.24 -3.83 1.88
CA LYS A 164 -10.25 -4.53 0.60
C LYS A 164 -9.74 -3.63 -0.50
N VAL A 165 -8.92 -4.18 -1.38
CA VAL A 165 -8.53 -3.52 -2.63
C VAL A 165 -9.07 -4.34 -3.78
N VAL A 166 -9.97 -3.73 -4.53
CA VAL A 166 -10.56 -4.33 -5.73
C VAL A 166 -9.82 -3.76 -6.94
N ILE A 167 -9.36 -4.64 -7.81
CA ILE A 167 -8.59 -4.29 -8.99
C ILE A 167 -9.33 -4.88 -10.18
N ASP A 168 -9.82 -4.00 -11.04
CA ASP A 168 -10.50 -4.35 -12.28
C ASP A 168 -9.52 -4.18 -13.44
N LEU A 169 -9.24 -5.30 -14.10
CA LEU A 169 -8.30 -5.44 -15.20
C LEU A 169 -9.06 -5.69 -16.50
N PRO A 170 -8.55 -5.22 -17.64
CA PRO A 170 -9.08 -5.60 -18.95
C PRO A 170 -8.86 -7.10 -19.25
N LEU A 171 -9.68 -7.68 -20.14
CA LEU A 171 -9.64 -9.11 -20.47
C LEU A 171 -8.33 -9.59 -21.12
N ASN A 172 -7.57 -8.69 -21.74
CA ASN A 172 -6.24 -8.95 -22.31
C ASN A 172 -5.15 -9.16 -21.24
N ALA A 173 -5.45 -8.91 -19.96
CA ALA A 173 -4.53 -9.14 -18.86
C ALA A 173 -4.59 -10.61 -18.40
N LYS A 174 -3.43 -11.25 -18.29
CA LYS A 174 -3.27 -12.57 -17.67
C LYS A 174 -2.99 -12.43 -16.18
N ILE A 175 -3.96 -12.78 -15.33
CA ILE A 175 -3.79 -12.77 -13.87
C ILE A 175 -2.82 -13.89 -13.44
N LEU A 176 -1.83 -13.52 -12.62
CA LEU A 176 -0.78 -14.43 -12.14
C LEU A 176 -1.01 -14.91 -10.69
N LEU A 177 -1.96 -14.29 -9.98
CA LEU A 177 -2.29 -14.62 -8.59
C LEU A 177 -3.32 -15.75 -8.50
N LYS A 178 -3.17 -16.61 -7.49
CA LYS A 178 -4.19 -17.58 -7.09
C LYS A 178 -4.90 -17.11 -5.81
N PRO A 179 -6.18 -17.51 -5.60
CA PRO A 179 -6.84 -17.29 -4.34
C PRO A 179 -6.02 -17.87 -3.17
N LYS A 180 -6.00 -17.14 -2.04
CA LYS A 180 -5.23 -17.38 -0.82
C LYS A 180 -3.72 -17.07 -0.90
N ASP A 181 -3.19 -16.66 -2.05
CA ASP A 181 -1.79 -16.25 -2.15
C ASP A 181 -1.50 -15.02 -1.28
N LYS A 182 -0.36 -15.05 -0.57
CA LYS A 182 0.15 -13.88 0.14
C LYS A 182 0.80 -12.94 -0.85
N VAL A 183 0.33 -11.70 -0.87
CA VAL A 183 0.86 -10.65 -1.74
C VAL A 183 1.67 -9.65 -0.93
N LYS A 184 2.81 -9.27 -1.50
CA LYS A 184 3.66 -8.19 -1.01
C LYS A 184 3.62 -7.08 -2.04
N ALA A 185 3.38 -5.86 -1.57
CA ALA A 185 3.29 -4.72 -2.47
C ALA A 185 4.62 -4.54 -3.25
N PHE A 186 4.55 -4.06 -4.50
CA PHE A 186 5.67 -3.83 -5.45
C PHE A 186 6.63 -5.02 -5.63
N SER A 187 6.21 -6.23 -5.27
CA SER A 187 7.05 -7.43 -5.37
C SER A 187 6.30 -8.64 -5.87
N SER A 188 5.08 -8.86 -5.41
CA SER A 188 4.19 -9.85 -6.00
C SER A 188 3.68 -9.36 -7.34
N LEU A 189 3.82 -10.19 -8.37
CA LEU A 189 3.24 -9.98 -9.70
C LEU A 189 1.74 -10.22 -9.60
N LEU A 190 0.94 -9.29 -10.11
CA LEU A 190 -0.51 -9.35 -10.08
C LEU A 190 -1.07 -9.88 -11.39
N ALA A 191 -0.68 -9.24 -12.49
CA ALA A 191 -1.07 -9.60 -13.84
C ALA A 191 0.01 -9.21 -14.85
N SER A 192 0.03 -9.89 -15.98
CA SER A 192 0.83 -9.55 -17.15
C SER A 192 -0.09 -9.16 -18.29
N PHE A 193 0.20 -8.07 -18.98
CA PHE A 193 -0.46 -7.72 -20.22
C PHE A 193 0.23 -8.46 -21.37
N ASN A 194 -0.54 -9.11 -22.23
CA ASN A 194 -0.01 -9.65 -23.48
C ASN A 194 0.20 -8.47 -24.44
N ASN A 195 1.46 -8.13 -24.70
CA ASN A 195 1.79 -7.27 -25.85
C ASN A 195 1.67 -8.13 -27.11
N GLU A 196 0.46 -8.27 -27.66
CA GLU A 196 0.27 -8.86 -29.00
C GLU A 196 0.38 -7.82 -30.12
N GLU A 197 0.82 -6.59 -29.82
CA GLU A 197 1.17 -5.59 -30.83
C GLU A 197 2.63 -5.17 -30.68
N LEU A 198 3.51 -5.85 -31.40
CA LEU A 198 4.76 -5.33 -31.95
C LEU A 198 4.88 -5.77 -33.41
#